data_AF-A0A211YVM8-F1
#
_entry.id   AF-A0A211YVM8-F1
#
_cell.length_a   1.000
_cell.length_b   1.000
_cell.length_c   1.000
_cell.angle_alpha   90.00
_cell.angle_beta   90.00
_cell.angle_gamma   90.00
#
_symmetry.space_group_name_H-M   'P 1'
#
loop_
_entity.id
_entity.type
_entity.pdbx_description
1 polymer ?
#
loop_
_entity_poly.entity_id
_entity_poly.type
_entity_poly.pdbx_seq_one_letter_code
_entity_poly.pdbx_strand_id
1 'polypeptide(L)'
;MAPSDRDELAALRKEWVECGRAVLQADADGGDHSILHHWVVRLIDGDIADDDRDGILSLVYHSLNFDIPFAATRGVREELRHVVRMKIRDPAWRFPPEPLEV
;
A
#
# COMPACT_ATOMS: atom_id res chain seq x y z
N MET A 1 -23.89 10.14 -9.26
CA MET A 1 -22.64 10.86 -8.92
C MET A 1 -21.73 9.81 -8.33
N ALA A 2 -20.59 9.53 -8.97
CA ALA A 2 -19.58 8.69 -8.33
C ALA A 2 -19.18 9.35 -7.00
N PRO A 3 -18.97 8.59 -5.91
CA PRO A 3 -18.37 9.14 -4.71
C PRO A 3 -17.12 9.92 -5.14
N SER A 4 -16.97 11.14 -4.64
CA SER A 4 -15.84 11.96 -5.07
C SER A 4 -14.55 11.24 -4.69
N ASP A 5 -13.48 11.33 -5.49
CA ASP A 5 -12.18 10.68 -5.19
C ASP A 5 -11.72 10.94 -3.74
N ARG A 6 -12.15 12.07 -3.17
CA ARG A 6 -11.95 12.45 -1.76
C ARG A 6 -12.68 11.54 -0.77
N ASP A 7 -13.91 11.14 -1.05
CA ASP A 7 -14.70 10.23 -0.21
C ASP A 7 -14.11 8.82 -0.25
N GLU A 8 -13.65 8.38 -1.42
CA GLU A 8 -12.95 7.10 -1.59
C GLU A 8 -11.62 7.08 -0.83
N LEU A 9 -10.83 8.16 -0.93
CA LEU A 9 -9.58 8.32 -0.19
C LEU A 9 -9.82 8.31 1.34
N ALA A 10 -10.90 8.95 1.79
CA ALA A 10 -11.27 8.99 3.21
C ALA A 10 -11.70 7.60 3.72
N ALA A 11 -12.42 6.83 2.91
CA ALA A 11 -12.79 5.45 3.22
C ALA A 11 -11.54 4.55 3.30
N LEU A 12 -10.68 4.62 2.28
CA LEU A 12 -9.44 3.85 2.21
C LEU A 12 -8.52 4.15 3.42
N ARG A 13 -8.42 5.43 3.79
CA ARG A 13 -7.69 5.87 4.98
C ARG A 13 -8.23 5.20 6.24
N LYS A 14 -9.55 5.23 6.42
CA LYS A 14 -10.21 4.64 7.59
C LYS A 14 -9.91 3.15 7.67
N GLU A 15 -10.10 2.43 6.56
CA GLU A 15 -9.83 0.98 6.48
C GLU A 15 -8.36 0.66 6.74
N TRP A 16 -7.42 1.44 6.21
CA TRP A 16 -6.01 1.23 6.44
C TRP A 16 -5.60 1.48 7.91
N VAL A 17 -6.24 2.44 8.59
CA VAL A 17 -6.05 2.67 10.03
C VAL A 17 -6.61 1.51 10.86
N GLU A 18 -7.79 1.01 10.52
CA GLU A 18 -8.49 -0.05 11.27
C GLU A 18 -7.91 -1.45 11.01
N CYS A 19 -7.57 -1.77 9.75
CA CYS A 19 -7.23 -3.12 9.30
C CYS A 19 -5.85 -3.24 8.64
N GLY A 20 -5.19 -2.14 8.24
CA GLY A 20 -3.90 -2.17 7.53
C GLY A 20 -2.78 -2.86 8.31
N ARG A 21 -2.82 -2.87 9.65
CA ARG A 21 -1.85 -3.64 10.46
C ARG A 21 -2.00 -5.15 10.27
N ALA A 22 -3.22 -5.64 10.07
CA ALA A 22 -3.47 -7.06 9.80
C ALA A 22 -2.97 -7.46 8.40
N VAL A 23 -3.04 -6.53 7.43
CA VAL A 23 -2.44 -6.68 6.10
C VAL A 23 -0.92 -6.89 6.23
N LEU A 24 -0.24 -6.08 7.03
CA LEU A 24 1.22 -6.15 7.13
C LEU A 24 1.73 -7.47 7.77
N GLN A 25 0.90 -8.18 8.57
CA GLN A 25 1.24 -9.43 9.28
C GLN A 25 2.54 -9.35 10.11
N ALA A 26 2.99 -10.46 10.70
CA ALA A 26 4.35 -10.55 11.25
C ALA A 26 5.31 -10.83 10.08
N ASP A 27 5.92 -9.77 9.56
CA ASP A 27 7.03 -9.85 8.62
C ASP A 27 8.16 -10.74 9.19
N ALA A 28 8.62 -11.67 8.37
CA ALA A 28 9.79 -12.49 8.71
C ALA A 28 11.09 -11.66 8.67
N ASP A 29 11.09 -10.55 7.92
CA ASP A 29 12.24 -9.71 7.60
C ASP A 29 12.38 -8.48 8.51
N GLY A 30 11.93 -8.54 9.77
CA GLY A 30 12.26 -7.59 10.84
C GLY A 30 12.04 -6.09 10.55
N GLY A 31 11.38 -5.72 9.46
CA GLY A 31 11.20 -4.34 9.03
C GLY A 31 10.03 -3.75 9.78
N ASP A 32 10.29 -2.79 10.68
CA ASP A 32 9.31 -2.23 11.60
C ASP A 32 7.99 -1.85 10.91
N HIS A 33 6.96 -2.68 11.12
CA HIS A 33 5.62 -2.52 10.55
C HIS A 33 5.01 -1.16 10.85
N SER A 34 5.39 -0.56 11.98
CA SER A 34 4.87 0.75 12.37
C SER A 34 5.34 1.83 11.41
N ILE A 35 6.56 1.73 10.88
CA ILE A 35 7.13 2.68 9.90
C ILE A 35 6.40 2.52 8.57
N LEU A 36 6.20 1.28 8.09
CA LEU A 36 5.47 1.02 6.84
C LEU A 36 4.02 1.51 6.94
N HIS A 37 3.34 1.18 8.04
CA HIS A 37 1.97 1.61 8.30
C HIS A 37 1.86 3.14 8.31
N HIS A 38 2.75 3.81 9.03
CA HIS A 38 2.77 5.26 9.14
C HIS A 38 3.05 5.95 7.80
N TRP A 39 3.99 5.42 7.02
CA TRP A 39 4.30 5.95 5.69
C TRP A 39 3.08 5.89 4.76
N VAL A 40 2.38 4.74 4.71
CA VAL A 40 1.20 4.59 3.85
C VAL A 40 0.06 5.52 4.31
N VAL A 41 -0.17 5.67 5.61
CA VAL A 41 -1.16 6.63 6.14
C VAL A 41 -0.85 8.05 5.64
N ARG A 42 0.41 8.47 5.73
CA ARG A 42 0.84 9.80 5.26
C ARG A 42 0.70 9.96 3.74
N LEU A 43 0.97 8.91 2.95
CA LEU A 43 0.74 8.92 1.50
C LEU A 43 -0.74 9.10 1.16
N ILE A 44 -1.63 8.38 1.85
CA ILE A 44 -3.08 8.50 1.68
C ILE A 44 -3.53 9.91 2.09
N ASP A 45 -3.02 10.45 3.20
CA ASP A 45 -3.32 11.82 3.68
C ASP A 45 -2.81 12.93 2.75
N GLY A 46 -1.94 12.59 1.78
CA GLY A 46 -1.32 13.56 0.88
C GLY A 46 -0.17 14.34 1.53
N ASP A 47 0.28 13.93 2.71
CA ASP A 47 1.42 14.50 3.44
C ASP A 47 2.77 14.16 2.78
N ILE A 48 2.75 13.17 1.89
CA ILE A 48 3.90 12.78 1.06
C ILE A 48 3.44 12.74 -0.39
N ALA A 49 4.23 13.35 -1.27
CA ALA A 49 4.08 13.21 -2.70
C ALA A 49 4.94 12.03 -3.16
N ASP A 50 4.33 11.10 -3.90
CA ASP A 50 5.03 10.03 -4.62
C ASP A 50 4.42 9.97 -6.02
N ASP A 51 5.24 9.94 -7.07
CA ASP A 51 4.69 9.87 -8.43
C ASP A 51 4.08 8.50 -8.76
N ASP A 52 4.36 7.47 -7.94
CA ASP A 52 3.70 6.16 -8.01
C ASP A 52 2.57 6.02 -6.98
N ARG A 53 2.03 7.15 -6.50
CA ARG A 53 0.95 7.17 -5.51
C ARG A 53 -0.23 6.30 -5.94
N ASP A 54 -0.66 6.39 -7.19
CA ASP A 54 -1.84 5.66 -7.67
C ASP A 54 -1.60 4.14 -7.70
N GLY A 55 -0.39 3.70 -8.08
CA GLY A 55 0.00 2.29 -8.04
C GLY A 55 0.01 1.75 -6.61
N ILE A 56 0.59 2.50 -5.68
CA ILE A 56 0.62 2.12 -4.26
C ILE A 56 -0.79 2.09 -3.66
N LEU A 57 -1.65 3.05 -3.99
CA LEU A 57 -3.06 3.07 -3.54
C LEU A 57 -3.84 1.87 -4.08
N SER A 58 -3.59 1.46 -5.33
CA SER A 58 -4.19 0.26 -5.92
C SER A 58 -3.78 -1.00 -5.15
N LEU A 59 -2.48 -1.16 -4.83
CA LEU A 59 -1.99 -2.27 -4.02
C LEU A 59 -2.60 -2.28 -2.61
N VAL A 60 -2.73 -1.11 -1.99
CA VAL A 60 -3.40 -0.94 -0.69
C VAL A 60 -4.86 -1.40 -0.78
N TYR A 61 -5.61 -0.91 -1.76
CA TYR A 61 -7.01 -1.29 -1.98
C TYR A 61 -7.17 -2.80 -2.19
N HIS A 62 -6.36 -3.38 -3.09
CA HIS A 62 -6.36 -4.82 -3.32
C HIS A 62 -6.01 -5.62 -2.06
N SER A 63 -5.08 -5.12 -1.25
CA SER A 63 -4.67 -5.80 -0.02
C SER A 63 -5.75 -5.78 1.07
N LEU A 64 -6.59 -4.75 1.08
CA LEU A 64 -7.69 -4.55 2.04
C LEU A 64 -9.00 -5.18 1.58
N ASN A 65 -9.13 -5.59 0.32
CA ASN A 65 -10.38 -6.08 -0.23
C ASN A 65 -10.95 -7.25 0.59
N PHE A 66 -11.95 -6.95 1.42
CA PHE A 66 -12.51 -7.84 2.44
C PHE A 66 -13.31 -9.00 1.84
N ASP A 67 -13.74 -8.88 0.59
CA ASP A 67 -14.46 -9.93 -0.13
C ASP A 67 -13.52 -11.00 -0.71
N ILE A 68 -12.20 -10.71 -0.73
CA ILE A 68 -11.18 -11.64 -1.22
C ILE A 68 -10.46 -12.28 -0.02
N PRO A 69 -10.32 -13.62 0.03
CA PRO A 69 -9.58 -14.28 1.09
C PRO A 69 -8.14 -13.73 1.23
N PHE A 70 -7.68 -13.52 2.47
CA PHE A 70 -6.30 -13.07 2.74
C PHE A 70 -5.22 -13.94 2.09
N ALA A 71 -5.47 -15.22 1.81
CA ALA A 71 -4.49 -16.04 1.09
C ALA A 71 -4.31 -15.57 -0.37
N ALA A 72 -5.40 -15.16 -1.03
CA ALA A 72 -5.39 -14.74 -2.43
C ALA A 72 -4.73 -13.36 -2.63
N THR A 73 -4.77 -12.49 -1.61
CA THR A 73 -4.11 -11.17 -1.67
C THR A 73 -2.65 -11.21 -1.21
N ARG A 74 -2.08 -12.39 -0.93
CA ARG A 74 -0.72 -12.51 -0.36
C ARG A 74 0.37 -11.90 -1.23
N GLY A 75 0.36 -12.15 -2.54
CA GLY A 75 1.35 -11.58 -3.47
C GLY A 75 1.31 -10.05 -3.47
N VAL A 76 0.11 -9.48 -3.58
CA VAL A 76 -0.13 -8.02 -3.50
C VAL A 76 0.41 -7.42 -2.21
N ARG A 77 0.23 -8.10 -1.06
CA ARG A 77 0.78 -7.65 0.22
C ARG A 77 2.30 -7.67 0.27
N GLU A 78 2.91 -8.72 -0.28
CA GLU A 78 4.37 -8.84 -0.37
C GLU A 78 4.95 -7.74 -1.26
N GLU A 79 4.31 -7.46 -2.39
CA GLU A 79 4.66 -6.39 -3.30
C GLU A 79 4.50 -5.00 -2.67
N LEU A 80 3.35 -4.71 -2.05
CA LEU A 80 3.13 -3.45 -1.33
C LEU A 80 4.23 -3.20 -0.29
N ARG A 81 4.55 -4.22 0.52
CA ARG A 81 5.63 -4.12 1.53
C ARG A 81 6.97 -3.85 0.86
N HIS A 82 7.26 -4.50 -0.26
CA HIS A 82 8.51 -4.30 -1.00
C HIS A 82 8.62 -2.86 -1.53
N VAL A 83 7.60 -2.37 -2.23
CA VAL A 83 7.56 -1.02 -2.79
C VAL A 83 7.76 0.03 -1.70
N VAL A 84 6.97 -0.04 -0.62
CA VAL A 84 7.03 0.93 0.48
C VAL A 84 8.41 0.90 1.15
N ARG A 85 9.02 -0.28 1.33
CA ARG A 85 10.39 -0.39 1.87
C ARG A 85 11.41 0.30 0.99
N MET A 86 11.33 0.09 -0.33
CA MET A 86 12.26 0.70 -1.26
C MET A 86 12.10 2.22 -1.25
N LYS A 87 10.87 2.74 -1.25
CA LYS A 87 10.58 4.18 -1.15
C LYS A 87 11.02 4.83 0.16
N ILE A 88 10.92 4.12 1.29
CA ILE A 88 11.43 4.61 2.57
C ILE A 88 12.95 4.69 2.57
N ARG A 89 13.64 3.71 1.95
CA ARG A 89 15.11 3.66 1.87
C ARG A 89 15.66 4.66 0.85
N ASP A 90 14.99 4.80 -0.28
CA ASP A 90 15.35 5.69 -1.37
C ASP A 90 14.06 6.29 -1.98
N PRO A 91 13.70 7.54 -1.60
CA PRO A 91 12.51 8.21 -2.14
C PRO A 91 12.54 8.39 -3.66
N ALA A 92 13.71 8.40 -4.28
CA ALA A 92 13.86 8.52 -5.73
C ALA A 92 13.71 7.16 -6.45
N TRP A 93 13.63 6.06 -5.71
CA TRP A 93 13.45 4.74 -6.27
C TRP A 93 12.14 4.66 -7.07
N ARG A 94 12.20 3.94 -8.18
CA ARG A 94 11.08 3.66 -9.06
C ARG A 94 10.86 2.17 -9.12
N PHE A 95 9.59 1.75 -9.07
CA PHE A 95 9.25 0.38 -9.40
C PHE A 95 9.74 0.11 -10.83
N PRO A 96 10.61 -0.90 -11.04
CA PRO A 96 11.02 -1.25 -12.39
C PRO A 96 9.76 -1.67 -13.17
N PRO A 97 9.59 -1.25 -14.43
CA PRO A 97 8.50 -1.79 -15.25
C PRO A 97 8.64 -3.32 -15.26
N GLU A 98 7.51 -4.03 -15.11
CA GLU A 98 7.50 -5.49 -15.27
C GLU A 98 8.30 -5.86 -16.52
N PRO A 99 9.14 -6.91 -16.50
CA PRO A 99 9.72 -7.40 -17.73
C PRO A 99 8.55 -7.77 -18.64
N LEU A 100 8.44 -7.06 -19.78
CA LEU A 100 7.63 -7.51 -20.90
C LEU A 100 8.15 -8.91 -21.24
N GLU A 101 7.44 -9.95 -20.84
CA GLU A 101 7.67 -11.30 -21.37
C GLU A 101 7.45 -11.21 -22.89
N VAL A 102 8.53 -11.43 -23.64
CA VAL A 102 8.55 -11.53 -25.11
C VAL A 102 8.34 -12.97 -25.52
#